data_AF-A0A4R4XVH8-F1
#
_entry.id   AF-A0A4R4XVH8-F1
#
_cell.length_a   1.000
_cell.length_b   1.000
_cell.length_c   1.000
_cell.angle_alpha   90.00
_cell.angle_beta   90.00
_cell.angle_gamma   90.00
#
_symmetry.space_group_name_H-M   'P 1'
#
loop_
_entity.id
_entity.type
_entity.pdbx_description
1 polymer ?
#
loop_
_entity_poly.entity_id
_entity_poly.type
_entity_poly.pdbx_seq_one_letter_code
_entity_poly.pdbx_strand_id
1 'polypeptide(L)'
;METLDLRDTTLVGFSMGTGEVTRYLGTYGSQRVRKAVLLASVPPFLLKTDDNPEGVDQSVFDEIMAAIVADRPAYLKDFLDNFYNVDKLRPDRISDQAWQMSWNVATAASVAEPRRTSAAVSDQGQLVNQQVTT
;
A
#
# COMPACT_ATOMS: atom_id res chain seq x y z
N MET A 1 -9.45 -4.36 15.45
CA MET A 1 -9.87 -3.49 16.59
C MET A 1 -10.55 -4.29 17.68
N GLU A 2 -11.59 -5.07 17.37
CA GLU A 2 -12.40 -5.79 18.38
C GLU A 2 -11.66 -6.90 19.12
N THR A 3 -10.89 -7.73 18.42
CA THR A 3 -10.15 -8.85 19.05
C THR A 3 -9.22 -8.39 20.17
N LEU A 4 -8.65 -7.18 20.03
CA LEU A 4 -7.76 -6.57 21.03
C LEU A 4 -8.49 -5.51 21.89
N ASP A 5 -9.80 -5.38 21.73
CA ASP A 5 -10.68 -4.34 22.30
C ASP A 5 -10.10 -2.92 22.31
N LEU A 6 -9.47 -2.52 21.21
CA LEU A 6 -8.87 -1.19 21.09
C LEU A 6 -9.97 -0.10 21.04
N ARG A 7 -9.72 1.00 21.76
CA ARG A 7 -10.55 2.21 21.81
C ARG A 7 -9.65 3.45 21.75
N ASP A 8 -10.21 4.59 21.37
CA ASP A 8 -9.51 5.88 21.24
C ASP A 8 -8.20 5.80 20.41
N THR A 9 -8.17 4.92 19.41
CA THR A 9 -6.93 4.57 18.70
C THR A 9 -6.62 5.58 17.60
N THR A 10 -5.32 5.82 17.35
CA THR A 10 -4.87 6.54 16.16
C THR A 10 -4.47 5.52 15.09
N LEU A 11 -5.16 5.55 13.95
CA LEU A 11 -4.81 4.74 12.78
C LEU A 11 -3.79 5.49 11.93
N VAL A 12 -2.65 4.87 11.67
CA VAL A 12 -1.60 5.43 10.80
C VAL A 12 -1.39 4.49 9.63
N GLY A 13 -1.78 4.93 8.44
CA GLY A 13 -1.55 4.20 7.19
C GLY A 13 -0.35 4.77 6.45
N PHE A 14 0.46 3.89 5.87
CA PHE A 14 1.55 4.25 4.97
C PHE A 14 1.39 3.52 3.64
N SER A 15 1.54 4.22 2.50
CA SER A 15 1.40 3.64 1.17
C SER A 15 0.07 2.88 1.03
N MET A 16 0.08 1.61 0.62
CA MET A 16 -1.11 0.76 0.59
C MET A 16 -1.92 0.73 1.90
N GLY A 17 -1.27 0.87 3.05
CA GLY A 17 -1.94 0.92 4.34
C GLY A 17 -2.88 2.12 4.52
N THR A 18 -2.74 3.18 3.71
CA THR A 18 -3.71 4.29 3.73
C THR A 18 -5.08 3.84 3.22
N GLY A 19 -5.11 2.94 2.22
CA GLY A 19 -6.33 2.33 1.72
C GLY A 19 -7.06 1.52 2.78
N GLU A 20 -6.31 0.74 3.55
CA GLU A 20 -6.85 -0.04 4.68
C GLU A 20 -7.46 0.87 5.76
N VAL A 21 -6.82 1.99 6.09
CA VAL A 21 -7.38 2.98 7.03
C VAL A 21 -8.67 3.58 6.50
N THR A 22 -8.67 4.05 5.26
CA THR A 22 -9.86 4.66 4.64
C THR A 22 -11.01 3.65 4.52
N ARG A 23 -10.72 2.43 4.06
CA ARG A 23 -11.70 1.35 3.96
C ARG A 23 -12.25 0.96 5.33
N TYR A 24 -11.39 0.83 6.35
CA TYR A 24 -11.84 0.53 7.71
C TYR A 24 -12.82 1.59 8.23
N LEU A 25 -12.49 2.87 8.08
CA LEU A 25 -13.36 3.97 8.52
C LEU A 25 -14.67 4.03 7.74
N GLY A 26 -14.62 3.81 6.42
CA GLY A 26 -15.82 3.78 5.57
C GLY A 26 -16.75 2.62 5.89
N THR A 27 -16.21 1.43 6.19
CA THR A 27 -17.02 0.23 6.47
C THR A 27 -17.50 0.14 7.92
N TYR A 28 -16.65 0.48 8.88
CA TYR A 28 -16.90 0.23 10.31
C TYR A 28 -17.13 1.50 11.15
N GLY A 29 -16.98 2.68 10.54
CA GLY A 29 -17.10 3.97 11.21
C GLY A 29 -15.92 4.28 12.14
N SER A 30 -16.01 5.44 12.81
CA SER A 30 -14.93 6.01 13.62
C SER A 30 -15.10 5.85 15.12
N GLN A 31 -16.10 5.09 15.62
CA GLN A 31 -16.42 5.03 17.05
C GLN A 31 -15.23 4.60 17.94
N ARG A 32 -14.31 3.78 17.43
CA ARG A 32 -13.11 3.32 18.13
C ARG A 32 -11.83 4.08 17.76
N VAL A 33 -11.93 5.02 16.82
CA VAL A 33 -10.79 5.72 16.22
C VAL A 33 -10.85 7.20 16.56
N ARG A 34 -9.83 7.69 17.27
CA ARG A 34 -9.66 9.09 17.62
C ARG A 34 -9.16 9.93 16.45
N LYS A 35 -8.20 9.39 15.71
CA LYS A 35 -7.46 10.09 14.65
C LYS A 35 -7.07 9.11 13.56
N ALA A 36 -6.93 9.62 12.34
CA ALA A 36 -6.36 8.91 11.21
C ALA A 36 -5.23 9.75 10.60
N VAL A 37 -4.14 9.10 10.20
CA VAL A 37 -3.00 9.71 9.51
C VAL A 37 -2.71 8.89 8.26
N LEU A 38 -2.60 9.57 7.12
CA LEU A 38 -2.27 8.96 5.84
C LEU A 38 -0.91 9.50 5.39
N LEU A 39 0.09 8.62 5.30
CA LEU A 39 1.47 8.96 4.93
C LEU A 39 1.82 8.32 3.58
N ALA A 40 2.43 9.10 2.68
CA ALA A 40 2.69 8.67 1.30
C ALA A 40 1.43 8.02 0.68
N SER A 41 0.28 8.67 0.88
CA SER A 41 -1.00 8.22 0.36
C SER A 41 -0.98 8.25 -1.15
N VAL A 42 -1.56 7.21 -1.73
CA VAL A 42 -1.82 7.16 -3.16
C VAL A 42 -3.17 7.85 -3.43
N PRO A 43 -3.41 8.50 -4.58
CA PRO A 43 -4.69 9.17 -4.88
C PRO A 43 -5.91 8.27 -4.61
N PRO A 44 -7.10 8.86 -4.38
CA PRO A 44 -8.28 8.13 -3.91
C PRO A 44 -8.66 6.96 -4.82
N PHE A 45 -8.28 7.04 -6.09
CA PHE A 45 -8.34 5.93 -7.03
C PHE A 45 -7.10 5.94 -7.92
N LEU A 46 -6.45 4.78 -8.01
CA LEU A 46 -5.15 4.63 -8.66
C LEU A 46 -5.23 4.25 -10.14
N LEU A 47 -6.18 3.39 -10.48
CA LEU A 47 -6.29 2.83 -11.82
C LEU A 47 -6.85 3.89 -12.77
N LYS A 48 -6.28 3.95 -13.97
CA LYS A 48 -6.81 4.77 -15.04
C LYS A 48 -8.12 4.19 -15.57
N THR A 49 -9.14 5.03 -15.59
CA THR A 49 -10.48 4.73 -16.11
C THR A 49 -11.03 5.95 -16.84
N ASP A 50 -12.19 5.82 -17.49
CA ASP A 50 -12.84 6.95 -18.17
C ASP A 50 -13.16 8.10 -17.20
N ASP A 51 -13.50 7.79 -15.95
CA ASP A 51 -13.76 8.75 -14.87
C ASP A 51 -12.51 9.10 -14.02
N ASN A 52 -11.35 8.49 -14.31
CA ASN A 52 -10.06 8.79 -13.70
C ASN A 52 -8.92 8.75 -14.74
N PRO A 53 -8.91 9.69 -15.72
CA PRO A 53 -8.00 9.62 -16.87
C PRO A 53 -6.52 9.85 -16.52
N GLU A 54 -6.24 10.48 -15.37
CA GLU A 54 -4.88 10.73 -14.86
C GLU A 54 -4.33 9.57 -14.01
N GLY A 55 -5.08 8.47 -13.91
CA GLY A 55 -4.65 7.27 -13.19
C GLY A 55 -3.49 6.54 -13.86
N VAL A 56 -2.99 5.52 -13.17
CA VAL A 56 -1.94 4.62 -13.66
C VAL A 56 -2.55 3.59 -14.60
N ASP A 57 -1.94 3.37 -15.76
CA ASP A 57 -2.39 2.38 -16.74
C ASP A 57 -2.34 0.95 -16.15
N GLN A 58 -3.35 0.14 -16.49
CA GLN A 58 -3.47 -1.26 -16.03
C GLN A 58 -2.21 -2.08 -16.29
N SER A 59 -1.53 -1.83 -17.42
CA SER A 59 -0.32 -2.55 -17.81
C SER A 59 0.80 -2.47 -16.78
N VAL A 60 0.91 -1.35 -16.05
CA VAL A 60 1.93 -1.19 -14.99
C VAL A 60 1.68 -2.20 -13.86
N PHE A 61 0.42 -2.39 -13.46
CA PHE A 61 0.06 -3.39 -12.45
C PHE A 61 0.29 -4.82 -12.97
N ASP A 62 -0.05 -5.08 -14.23
CA ASP A 62 0.13 -6.39 -14.85
C ASP A 62 1.62 -6.76 -14.95
N GLU A 63 2.48 -5.81 -15.29
CA GLU A 63 3.94 -5.98 -15.32
C GLU A 63 4.52 -6.27 -13.93
N ILE A 64 4.08 -5.56 -12.90
CA ILE A 64 4.46 -5.83 -11.50
C ILE A 64 4.07 -7.27 -11.13
N MET A 65 2.85 -7.67 -11.45
CA MET A 65 2.35 -9.02 -11.16
C MET A 65 3.16 -10.09 -11.91
N ALA A 66 3.45 -9.86 -13.18
CA ALA A 66 4.28 -10.76 -13.98
C ALA A 66 5.70 -10.89 -13.42
N ALA A 67 6.32 -9.79 -13.01
CA ALA A 67 7.66 -9.78 -12.41
C ALA A 67 7.69 -10.56 -11.07
N ILE A 68 6.70 -10.36 -10.21
CA ILE A 68 6.57 -11.10 -8.95
C ILE A 68 6.41 -12.60 -9.21
N VAL A 69 5.61 -12.99 -10.21
CA VAL A 69 5.39 -14.40 -10.55
C VAL A 69 6.66 -15.03 -11.15
N ALA A 70 7.38 -14.28 -11.98
CA ALA A 70 8.60 -14.75 -12.63
C ALA A 70 9.74 -14.97 -11.64
N ASP A 71 10.03 -13.98 -10.79
CA ASP A 71 11.07 -14.05 -9.76
C ASP A 71 10.77 -13.03 -8.65
N ARG A 72 9.98 -13.45 -7.65
CA ARG A 72 9.63 -12.60 -6.51
C ARG A 72 10.85 -12.07 -5.75
N PRO A 73 11.87 -12.90 -5.41
CA PRO A 73 13.10 -12.38 -4.79
C PRO A 73 13.76 -11.27 -5.61
N ALA A 74 13.95 -11.44 -6.92
CA ALA A 74 14.53 -10.40 -7.77
C ALA A 74 13.67 -9.13 -7.79
N TYR A 75 12.35 -9.26 -7.94
CA TYR A 75 11.44 -8.11 -7.87
C TYR A 75 11.55 -7.36 -6.52
N LEU A 76 11.56 -8.07 -5.39
CA LEU A 76 11.67 -7.46 -4.07
C LEU A 76 13.00 -6.72 -3.89
N LYS A 77 14.08 -7.24 -4.49
CA LYS A 77 15.42 -6.66 -4.44
C LYS A 77 15.39 -5.31 -5.14
N ASP A 78 14.91 -5.30 -6.38
CA ASP A 78 14.82 -4.10 -7.19
C ASP A 78 13.83 -3.08 -6.61
N PHE A 79 12.69 -3.55 -6.10
CA PHE A 79 11.73 -2.69 -5.42
C PHE A 79 12.36 -1.99 -4.21
N LEU A 80 13.04 -2.73 -3.32
CA LEU A 80 13.66 -2.15 -2.13
C LEU A 80 14.84 -1.23 -2.48
N ASP A 81 15.65 -1.58 -3.47
CA ASP A 81 16.74 -0.71 -3.94
C ASP A 81 16.20 0.66 -4.37
N ASN A 82 15.14 0.67 -5.18
CA ASN A 82 14.49 1.90 -5.64
C ASN A 82 13.78 2.62 -4.50
N PHE A 83 13.06 1.90 -3.64
CA PHE A 83 12.33 2.48 -2.51
C PHE A 83 13.25 3.24 -1.54
N TYR A 84 14.46 2.72 -1.31
CA TYR A 84 15.47 3.37 -0.48
C TYR A 84 16.41 4.30 -1.26
N ASN A 85 16.27 4.43 -2.59
CA ASN A 85 17.22 5.12 -3.47
C ASN A 85 18.67 4.77 -3.11
N VAL A 86 18.97 3.47 -3.03
CA VAL A 86 20.23 2.97 -2.45
C VAL A 86 21.45 3.39 -3.26
N ASP A 87 21.27 3.67 -4.55
CA ASP A 87 22.26 4.26 -5.45
C ASP A 87 22.71 5.67 -5.02
N LYS A 88 21.87 6.39 -4.27
CA LYS A 88 22.11 7.78 -3.82
C LYS A 88 22.32 7.91 -2.32
N LEU A 89 21.65 7.07 -1.54
CA LEU A 89 21.53 7.23 -0.09
C LEU A 89 22.45 6.30 0.70
N ARG A 90 23.07 5.30 0.05
CA ARG A 90 24.08 4.45 0.71
C ARG A 90 25.50 4.99 0.51
N PRO A 91 26.39 4.74 1.49
CA PRO A 91 26.10 4.20 2.83
C PRO A 91 25.66 5.28 3.84
N ASP A 92 25.70 6.56 3.45
CA ASP A 92 25.66 7.69 4.38
C ASP A 92 24.35 7.87 5.14
N ARG A 93 23.21 7.59 4.49
CA ARG A 93 21.87 7.71 5.08
C ARG A 93 21.25 6.36 5.37
N ILE A 94 21.58 5.34 4.58
CA ILE A 94 21.06 3.98 4.71
C ILE A 94 22.26 3.02 4.72
N SER A 95 22.43 2.29 5.82
CA SER A 95 23.42 1.22 5.89
C SER A 95 22.95 -0.03 5.15
N ASP A 96 23.89 -0.89 4.78
CA ASP A 96 23.58 -2.19 4.19
C ASP A 96 22.72 -3.05 5.13
N GLN A 97 22.98 -3.00 6.44
CA GLN A 97 22.22 -3.74 7.44
C GLN A 97 20.78 -3.24 7.56
N ALA A 98 20.54 -1.92 7.47
CA ALA A 98 19.20 -1.36 7.52
C ALA A 98 18.38 -1.81 6.30
N TRP A 99 18.97 -1.81 5.12
CA TRP A 99 18.31 -2.34 3.93
C TRP A 99 18.11 -3.86 3.99
N GLN A 100 19.12 -4.61 4.49
CA GLN A 100 19.05 -6.06 4.63
C GLN A 100 17.97 -6.49 5.64
N MET A 101 17.75 -5.69 6.69
CA MET A 101 16.66 -5.90 7.63
C MET A 101 15.30 -5.83 6.92
N SER A 102 15.08 -4.84 6.06
CA SER A 102 13.86 -4.73 5.26
C SER A 102 13.70 -5.88 4.27
N TRP A 103 14.80 -6.33 3.64
CA TRP A 103 14.80 -7.52 2.79
C TRP A 103 14.34 -8.78 3.54
N ASN A 104 14.86 -9.01 4.75
CA ASN A 104 14.51 -10.17 5.56
C ASN A 104 13.01 -10.18 5.91
N VAL A 105 12.43 -9.01 6.20
CA VAL A 105 10.98 -8.88 6.44
C VAL A 105 10.18 -9.13 5.16
N ALA A 106 10.56 -8.50 4.05
CA ALA A 106 9.83 -8.57 2.79
C ALA A 106 9.78 -9.99 2.20
N THR A 107 10.87 -10.75 2.33
CA THR A 107 10.97 -12.12 1.84
C THR A 107 10.23 -13.13 2.73
N ALA A 108 10.12 -12.85 4.04
CA ALA A 108 9.34 -13.66 4.97
C ALA A 108 7.83 -13.41 4.89
N ALA A 109 7.40 -12.29 4.28
CA ALA A 109 5.98 -11.98 4.11
C ALA A 109 5.28 -12.98 3.18
N SER A 110 4.04 -13.36 3.52
CA SER A 110 3.30 -14.42 2.82
C SER A 110 3.14 -14.17 1.31
N VAL A 111 3.23 -15.23 0.51
CA VAL A 111 3.09 -15.22 -0.96
C VAL A 111 1.63 -15.10 -1.43
N ALA A 112 0.65 -15.16 -0.53
CA ALA A 112 -0.77 -15.12 -0.87
C ALA A 112 -1.29 -13.73 -1.27
N GLU A 113 -0.48 -12.68 -1.05
CA GLU A 113 -0.88 -11.28 -1.16
C GLU A 113 -1.17 -10.75 -2.58
N PRO A 114 -0.48 -11.17 -3.68
CA PRO A 114 -0.62 -10.54 -4.99
C PRO A 114 -2.06 -10.51 -5.54
N ARG A 115 -2.88 -11.52 -5.21
CA ARG A 115 -4.30 -11.57 -5.64
C ARG A 115 -5.23 -10.68 -4.82
N ARG A 116 -4.86 -10.29 -3.60
CA ARG A 116 -5.64 -9.35 -2.78
C ARG A 116 -5.27 -7.90 -3.06
N THR A 117 -4.04 -7.64 -3.50
CA THR A 117 -3.53 -6.33 -3.89
C THR A 117 -4.28 -5.75 -5.09
N SER A 118 -4.55 -6.57 -6.12
CA SER A 118 -5.34 -6.15 -7.29
C SER A 118 -6.78 -5.78 -6.90
N ALA A 119 -7.38 -6.51 -5.95
CA ALA A 119 -8.71 -6.19 -5.41
C ALA A 119 -8.72 -4.87 -4.62
N ALA A 120 -7.64 -4.55 -3.90
CA ALA A 120 -7.53 -3.29 -3.13
C ALA A 120 -7.37 -2.06 -4.03
N VAL A 121 -6.74 -2.18 -5.20
CA VAL A 121 -6.64 -1.10 -6.19
C VAL A 121 -8.00 -0.82 -6.83
N SER A 122 -8.80 -1.85 -7.11
CA SER A 122 -10.17 -1.70 -7.62
C SER A 122 -11.18 -1.19 -6.59
N ASP A 123 -11.04 -1.57 -5.31
CA ASP A 123 -11.98 -1.17 -4.25
C ASP A 123 -11.84 0.29 -3.79
N GLN A 124 -10.66 0.90 -3.94
CA GLN A 124 -10.46 2.29 -3.53
C GLN A 124 -11.30 3.28 -4.38
N GLY A 125 -11.56 2.97 -5.65
CA GLY A 125 -12.38 3.82 -6.53
C GLY A 125 -13.87 3.87 -6.15
N GLN A 126 -14.44 2.81 -5.59
CA GLN A 126 -15.88 2.77 -5.29
C GLN A 126 -16.25 3.50 -3.99
N LEU A 127 -15.35 3.57 -3.02
CA LEU A 127 -15.64 4.16 -1.70
C LEU A 127 -15.64 5.70 -1.72
N VAL A 128 -14.88 6.31 -2.64
CA VAL A 128 -14.76 7.77 -2.74
C VAL A 128 -15.98 8.38 -3.45
N ASN A 129 -16.54 7.68 -4.44
CA ASN A 129 -17.71 8.13 -5.18
C ASN A 129 -19.03 8.08 -4.37
N GLN A 130 -19.07 7.38 -3.22
CA GLN A 130 -20.23 7.38 -2.34
C GLN A 130 -20.21 8.49 -1.27
N GLN A 131 -19.11 9.24 -1.13
CA GLN A 131 -19.00 10.32 -0.13
C GLN A 131 -19.24 11.73 -0.71
N VAL A 132 -19.44 11.86 -2.03
CA VAL A 132 -19.67 13.15 -2.70
C VAL A 132 -21.17 13.43 -2.96
N THR A 133 -22.06 12.49 -2.63
CA THR A 133 -23.52 12.58 -2.91
C THR A 133 -24.42 12.57 -1.67
N THR A 134 -23.93 13.00 -0.51
CA THR A 134 -24.78 13.33 0.66
C THR A 134 -24.36 14.62 1.34
#